data_AF-A0A9E5MMQ7-F1
#
_entry.id   AF-A0A9E5MMQ7-F1
#
_cell.length_a   1.000
_cell.length_b   1.000
_cell.length_c   1.000
_cell.angle_alpha   90.00
_cell.angle_beta   90.00
_cell.angle_gamma   90.00
#
_symmetry.space_group_name_H-M   'P 1'
#
loop_
_entity.id
_entity.type
_entity.pdbx_description
1 polymer ?
#
loop_
_entity_poly.entity_id
_entity_poly.type
_entity_poly.pdbx_seq_one_letter_code
_entity_poly.pdbx_strand_id
1 'polypeptide(L)'
;MAWIMTGQSWRYEIASDSWSLLTEAPEVHGESVSLLVDDTIHVIGGRTPKAERNTGWFDHRSSDRHLILDTSAGHWFQAAPAPTARNSAAGGVLNGDLYVAGGRSDTGVNLDTLEVYDVKEERWRTATPMPQAQGGLAATVIDNQLMVFGGEHFGADGVRVYAEAWRYEPSKDRWFTEQPMLTPRHGLGAVAYGGCAYAIGGATGIATNGTSAKLEAIQLNFN
;
A
#
# COMPACT_ATOMS: atom_id res chain seq x y z
N MET A 1 0.08 20.28 12.24
CA MET A 1 1.31 19.73 11.64
C MET A 1 1.19 19.86 10.13
N ALA A 2 2.24 20.30 9.45
CA ALA A 2 2.28 20.33 7.99
C ALA A 2 2.81 18.97 7.49
N TRP A 3 2.16 18.37 6.51
CA TRP A 3 2.64 17.18 5.81
C TRP A 3 3.17 17.65 4.46
N ILE A 4 4.49 17.67 4.31
CA ILE A 4 5.16 18.10 3.08
C ILE A 4 5.73 16.86 2.39
N MET A 5 5.18 16.50 1.24
CA MET A 5 5.75 15.42 0.42
C MET A 5 7.06 15.90 -0.23
N THR A 6 8.06 15.02 -0.28
CA THR A 6 9.34 15.30 -0.94
C THR A 6 9.62 14.23 -1.99
N GLY A 7 10.52 14.53 -2.93
CA GLY A 7 11.05 13.54 -3.88
C GLY A 7 12.31 12.86 -3.37
N GLN A 8 12.75 13.16 -2.15
CA GLN A 8 14.03 12.67 -1.66
C GLN A 8 14.00 11.16 -1.49
N SER A 9 15.06 10.53 -2.00
CA SER A 9 15.25 9.08 -1.93
C SER A 9 16.54 8.81 -1.20
N TRP A 10 16.50 7.94 -0.21
CA TRP A 10 17.65 7.64 0.65
C TRP A 10 17.90 6.15 0.69
N ARG A 11 19.17 5.75 0.65
CA ARG A 11 19.60 4.36 0.84
C ARG A 11 20.35 4.25 2.15
N TYR A 12 20.00 3.24 2.95
CA TYR A 12 20.76 2.88 4.13
C TYR A 12 21.62 1.66 3.83
N GLU A 13 22.93 1.80 4.00
CA GLU A 13 23.90 0.74 3.81
C GLU A 13 24.21 0.07 5.14
N ILE A 14 23.80 -1.19 5.29
CA ILE A 14 23.97 -1.95 6.54
C ILE A 14 25.45 -2.14 6.89
N ALA A 15 26.28 -2.42 5.89
CA ALA A 15 27.70 -2.72 6.10
C ALA A 15 28.50 -1.52 6.62
N SER A 16 28.12 -0.30 6.23
CA SER A 16 28.79 0.94 6.64
C SER A 16 28.00 1.76 7.66
N ASP A 17 26.81 1.30 8.07
CA ASP A 17 25.90 2.01 8.99
C ASP A 17 25.69 3.49 8.58
N SER A 18 25.34 3.70 7.32
CA SER A 18 25.30 5.05 6.75
C SER A 18 24.14 5.26 5.78
N TRP A 19 23.53 6.44 5.85
CA TRP A 19 22.57 6.91 4.85
C TRP A 19 23.27 7.67 3.73
N SER A 20 22.87 7.40 2.49
CA SER A 20 23.29 8.15 1.30
C SER A 20 22.06 8.62 0.51
N LEU A 21 22.13 9.84 -0.02
CA LEU A 21 21.11 10.37 -0.92
C LEU A 21 21.21 9.68 -2.29
N LEU A 22 20.06 9.28 -2.84
CA LEU A 22 19.91 8.81 -4.22
C LEU A 22 19.31 9.93 -5.09
N THR A 23 19.24 9.69 -6.40
CA THR A 23 18.50 10.58 -7.31
C THR A 23 17.09 10.79 -6.78
N GLU A 24 16.66 12.04 -6.73
CA GLU A 24 15.30 12.38 -6.32
C GLU A 24 14.29 11.78 -7.30
N ALA A 25 13.14 11.35 -6.77
CA ALA A 25 12.02 10.97 -7.59
C ALA A 25 11.63 12.15 -8.49
N PRO A 26 11.25 11.89 -9.76
CA PRO A 26 10.93 12.95 -10.72
C PRO A 26 9.78 13.85 -10.26
N GLU A 27 8.97 13.36 -9.32
CA GLU A 27 7.89 14.11 -8.69
C GLU A 27 7.71 13.69 -7.23
N VAL A 28 7.31 14.65 -6.40
CA VAL A 28 7.02 14.39 -4.98
C VAL A 28 5.79 13.50 -4.84
N HIS A 29 5.81 12.63 -3.84
CA HIS A 29 4.72 11.69 -3.57
C HIS A 29 4.66 11.29 -2.11
N GLY A 30 3.54 10.68 -1.72
CA GLY A 30 3.33 10.11 -0.39
C GLY A 30 2.13 9.16 -0.42
N GLU A 31 1.98 8.32 0.61
CA GLU A 31 0.92 7.31 0.70
C GLU A 31 0.82 6.37 -0.51
N SER A 32 1.95 6.18 -1.21
CA SER A 32 2.08 5.25 -2.33
C SER A 32 2.29 3.82 -1.86
N VAL A 33 1.98 2.87 -2.72
CA VAL A 33 2.38 1.47 -2.54
C VAL A 33 3.80 1.32 -3.08
N SER A 34 4.72 0.76 -2.29
CA SER A 34 6.11 0.53 -2.70
C SER A 34 6.42 -0.97 -2.67
N LEU A 35 6.85 -1.53 -3.80
CA LEU A 35 7.07 -2.96 -3.99
C LEU A 35 8.39 -3.22 -4.70
N LEU A 36 9.15 -4.22 -4.24
CA LEU A 36 10.43 -4.62 -4.82
C LEU A 36 10.24 -5.86 -5.72
N VAL A 37 10.63 -5.74 -6.99
CA VAL A 37 10.81 -6.88 -7.90
C VAL A 37 12.23 -6.79 -8.44
N ASP A 38 12.97 -7.89 -8.31
CA ASP A 38 14.40 -7.94 -8.61
C ASP A 38 15.16 -6.77 -7.96
N ASP A 39 15.85 -5.94 -8.75
CA ASP A 39 16.61 -4.78 -8.29
C ASP A 39 15.84 -3.45 -8.45
N THR A 40 14.53 -3.50 -8.65
CA THR A 40 13.69 -2.32 -8.91
C THR A 40 12.60 -2.10 -7.86
N ILE A 41 12.53 -0.88 -7.33
CA ILE A 41 11.45 -0.47 -6.43
C ILE A 41 10.37 0.24 -7.24
N HIS A 42 9.19 -0.37 -7.32
CA HIS A 42 8.02 0.22 -7.94
C HIS A 42 7.24 1.03 -6.91
N VAL A 43 6.95 2.29 -7.23
CA VAL A 43 6.16 3.23 -6.42
C VAL A 43 4.88 3.55 -7.18
N ILE A 44 3.74 3.11 -6.65
CA ILE A 44 2.46 3.10 -7.35
C ILE A 44 1.43 3.95 -6.61
N GLY A 45 0.75 4.81 -7.36
CA GLY A 45 -0.30 5.70 -6.92
C GLY A 45 0.16 6.70 -5.86
N GLY A 46 -0.62 6.81 -4.79
CA GLY A 46 -0.38 7.73 -3.70
C GLY A 46 -0.99 9.11 -3.93
N ARG A 47 -0.48 10.10 -3.20
CA ARG A 47 -0.85 11.51 -3.31
C ARG A 47 0.26 12.31 -3.97
N THR A 48 -0.13 13.35 -4.70
CA THR A 48 0.78 14.33 -5.32
C THR A 48 0.17 15.75 -5.21
N PRO A 49 0.97 16.83 -5.11
CA PRO A 49 0.44 18.19 -4.99
C PRO A 49 -0.36 18.63 -6.23
N LYS A 50 -1.45 19.37 -6.00
CA LYS A 50 -2.28 20.00 -7.06
C LYS A 50 -1.61 21.24 -7.67
N ALA A 51 -0.77 21.91 -6.88
CA ALA A 51 -0.06 23.13 -7.23
C ALA A 51 1.23 23.23 -6.38
N GLU A 52 1.87 24.41 -6.35
CA GLU A 52 3.08 24.65 -5.55
C GLU A 52 2.88 24.40 -4.05
N ARG A 53 1.67 24.64 -3.53
CA ARG A 53 1.34 24.36 -2.13
C ARG A 53 1.23 22.85 -1.90
N ASN A 54 1.93 22.35 -0.88
CA ASN A 54 2.06 20.93 -0.53
C ASN A 54 2.18 20.79 0.99
N THR A 55 1.17 21.26 1.73
CA THR A 55 1.25 21.38 3.20
C THR A 55 0.19 20.60 3.95
N GLY A 56 -0.82 20.08 3.25
CA GLY A 56 -1.92 19.37 3.86
C GLY A 56 -2.80 18.64 2.86
N TRP A 57 -3.72 17.85 3.41
CA TRP A 57 -4.57 16.94 2.65
C TRP A 57 -5.24 17.55 1.41
N PHE A 58 -5.84 18.74 1.55
CA PHE A 58 -6.58 19.41 0.48
C PHE A 58 -5.70 19.92 -0.66
N ASP A 59 -4.41 20.13 -0.40
CA ASP A 59 -3.43 20.59 -1.39
C ASP A 59 -3.04 19.46 -2.37
N HIS A 60 -3.37 18.21 -2.04
CA HIS A 60 -2.94 17.03 -2.80
C HIS A 60 -4.09 16.38 -3.54
N ARG A 61 -3.77 15.63 -4.60
CA ARG A 61 -4.67 14.74 -5.32
C ARG A 61 -4.19 13.29 -5.29
N SER A 62 -5.10 12.33 -5.40
CA SER A 62 -4.74 10.94 -5.70
C SER A 62 -4.06 10.83 -7.07
N SER A 63 -3.16 9.88 -7.22
CA SER A 63 -2.41 9.61 -8.45
C SER A 63 -2.56 8.16 -8.86
N ASP A 64 -2.50 7.91 -10.17
CA ASP A 64 -2.40 6.61 -10.84
C ASP A 64 -0.97 6.29 -11.27
N ARG A 65 -0.02 7.14 -10.92
CA ARG A 65 1.35 7.07 -11.42
C ARG A 65 2.04 5.78 -10.97
N HIS A 66 2.89 5.27 -11.85
CA HIS A 66 3.79 4.16 -11.57
C HIS A 66 5.23 4.60 -11.87
N LEU A 67 5.99 4.87 -10.81
CA LEU A 67 7.42 5.16 -10.89
C LEU A 67 8.22 3.91 -10.55
N ILE A 68 9.41 3.80 -11.11
CA ILE A 68 10.33 2.70 -10.80
C ILE A 68 11.70 3.30 -10.52
N LEU A 69 12.30 2.90 -9.42
CA LEU A 69 13.69 3.18 -9.07
C LEU A 69 14.52 1.93 -9.35
N ASP A 70 15.44 2.01 -10.30
CA ASP A 70 16.54 1.05 -10.42
C ASP A 70 17.51 1.28 -9.25
N THR A 71 17.59 0.32 -8.33
CA THR A 71 18.41 0.45 -7.11
C THR A 71 19.90 0.28 -7.36
N SER A 72 20.28 -0.35 -8.48
CA SER A 72 21.66 -0.56 -8.89
C SER A 72 22.24 0.70 -9.54
N ALA A 73 21.47 1.35 -10.41
CA ALA A 73 21.85 2.56 -11.11
C ALA A 73 21.49 3.84 -10.33
N GLY A 74 20.54 3.76 -9.40
CA GLY A 74 20.01 4.91 -8.67
C GLY A 74 19.21 5.86 -9.57
N HIS A 75 18.57 5.35 -10.63
CA HIS A 75 17.82 6.14 -11.60
C HIS A 75 16.32 5.81 -11.58
N TRP A 76 15.51 6.84 -11.84
CA TRP A 76 14.07 6.74 -11.91
C TRP A 76 13.57 6.64 -13.34
N PHE A 77 12.53 5.87 -13.54
CA PHE A 77 11.77 5.79 -14.79
C PHE A 77 10.28 5.68 -14.52
N GLN A 78 9.48 5.94 -15.56
CA GLN A 78 8.03 5.87 -15.51
C GLN A 78 7.56 4.60 -16.22
N ALA A 79 6.70 3.84 -15.56
CA ALA A 79 6.04 2.67 -16.14
C ALA A 79 4.63 3.03 -16.64
N ALA A 80 3.91 2.06 -17.19
CA ALA A 80 2.50 2.23 -17.49
C ALA A 80 1.73 2.64 -16.23
N PRO A 81 0.89 3.70 -16.27
CA PRO A 81 0.13 4.14 -15.11
C PRO A 81 -0.89 3.07 -14.70
N ALA A 82 -1.16 2.99 -13.40
CA ALA A 82 -2.22 2.14 -12.86
C ALA A 82 -3.59 2.57 -13.43
N PRO A 83 -4.56 1.65 -13.59
CA PRO A 83 -5.87 2.01 -14.12
C PRO A 83 -6.67 2.97 -13.24
N THR A 84 -6.42 2.98 -11.93
CA THR A 84 -7.14 3.84 -10.97
C THR A 84 -6.21 4.72 -10.18
N ALA A 85 -6.47 6.03 -10.19
CA ALA A 85 -5.82 6.98 -9.30
C ALA A 85 -6.28 6.79 -7.85
N ARG A 86 -5.35 6.46 -6.96
CA ARG A 86 -5.64 6.11 -5.57
C ARG A 86 -4.53 6.53 -4.60
N ASN A 87 -4.88 6.77 -3.34
CA ASN A 87 -3.94 6.88 -2.22
C ASN A 87 -4.23 5.82 -1.15
N SER A 88 -3.34 5.65 -0.17
CA SER A 88 -3.61 4.81 1.01
C SER A 88 -4.01 3.36 0.65
N ALA A 89 -3.53 2.85 -0.49
CA ALA A 89 -3.71 1.45 -0.90
C ALA A 89 -2.65 0.57 -0.22
N ALA A 90 -2.81 -0.74 -0.35
CA ALA A 90 -1.80 -1.72 0.09
C ALA A 90 -1.48 -2.67 -1.06
N GLY A 91 -0.36 -3.39 -0.99
CA GLY A 91 0.04 -4.29 -2.05
C GLY A 91 1.10 -5.29 -1.68
N GLY A 92 1.39 -6.18 -2.61
CA GLY A 92 2.38 -7.24 -2.47
C GLY A 92 2.85 -7.75 -3.82
N VAL A 93 3.97 -8.47 -3.82
CA VAL A 93 4.52 -9.13 -5.02
C VAL A 93 4.18 -10.61 -4.99
N LEU A 94 3.52 -11.10 -6.04
CA LEU A 94 3.14 -12.52 -6.16
C LEU A 94 3.60 -13.01 -7.52
N ASN A 95 4.38 -14.10 -7.55
CA ASN A 95 4.96 -14.67 -8.77
C ASN A 95 5.67 -13.65 -9.68
N GLY A 96 6.28 -12.61 -9.10
CA GLY A 96 6.97 -11.55 -9.85
C GLY A 96 6.07 -10.39 -10.33
N ASP A 97 4.75 -10.49 -10.15
CA ASP A 97 3.80 -9.43 -10.50
C ASP A 97 3.42 -8.58 -9.29
N LEU A 98 3.07 -7.31 -9.54
CA LEU A 98 2.71 -6.35 -8.49
C LEU A 98 1.20 -6.33 -8.31
N TYR A 99 0.72 -6.52 -7.09
CA TYR A 99 -0.70 -6.46 -6.75
C TYR A 99 -0.98 -5.25 -5.88
N VAL A 100 -1.96 -4.43 -6.27
CA VAL A 100 -2.39 -3.24 -5.54
C VAL A 100 -3.88 -3.36 -5.22
N ALA A 101 -4.20 -3.35 -3.93
CA ALA A 101 -5.53 -3.57 -3.39
C ALA A 101 -6.05 -2.33 -2.66
N GLY A 102 -7.30 -1.96 -2.96
CA GLY A 102 -8.05 -0.95 -2.24
C GLY A 102 -7.44 0.44 -2.28
N GLY A 103 -7.49 1.17 -1.17
CA GLY A 103 -7.11 2.56 -1.09
C GLY A 103 -8.29 3.50 -1.25
N ARG A 104 -8.02 4.77 -1.53
CA ARG A 104 -9.02 5.82 -1.63
C ARG A 104 -8.90 6.61 -2.90
N SER A 105 -10.04 6.93 -3.50
CA SER A 105 -10.14 7.89 -4.58
C SER A 105 -9.73 9.30 -4.12
N ASP A 106 -9.64 10.23 -5.06
CA ASP A 106 -9.39 11.64 -4.74
C ASP A 106 -10.49 12.27 -3.86
N THR A 107 -11.73 11.77 -3.99
CA THR A 107 -12.88 12.21 -3.19
C THR A 107 -12.93 11.57 -1.80
N GLY A 108 -11.97 10.69 -1.45
CA GLY A 108 -11.92 9.98 -0.19
C GLY A 108 -12.80 8.73 -0.14
N VAL A 109 -13.41 8.34 -1.25
CA VAL A 109 -14.20 7.10 -1.33
C VAL A 109 -13.23 5.91 -1.34
N ASN A 110 -13.45 4.99 -0.40
CA ASN A 110 -12.70 3.73 -0.35
C ASN A 110 -12.94 2.90 -1.63
N LEU A 111 -11.91 2.21 -2.09
CA LEU A 111 -11.92 1.34 -3.26
C LEU A 111 -11.85 -0.12 -2.83
N ASP A 112 -12.45 -1.01 -3.60
CA ASP A 112 -12.34 -2.47 -3.48
C ASP A 112 -11.47 -3.10 -4.58
N THR A 113 -11.05 -2.32 -5.56
CA THR A 113 -10.36 -2.84 -6.74
C THR A 113 -9.03 -3.49 -6.39
N LEU A 114 -8.76 -4.63 -7.05
CA LEU A 114 -7.47 -5.29 -7.12
C LEU A 114 -6.91 -5.10 -8.53
N GLU A 115 -5.79 -4.41 -8.64
CA GLU A 115 -5.09 -4.18 -9.91
C GLU A 115 -3.73 -4.88 -9.87
N VAL A 116 -3.38 -5.51 -10.98
CA VAL A 116 -2.15 -6.29 -11.12
C VAL A 116 -1.33 -5.73 -12.26
N TYR A 117 -0.08 -5.40 -11.97
CA TYR A 117 0.92 -5.09 -12.99
C TYR A 117 1.67 -6.35 -13.35
N ASP A 118 1.50 -6.80 -14.58
CA ASP A 118 2.32 -7.84 -15.18
C ASP A 118 3.67 -7.20 -15.51
N VAL A 119 4.72 -7.57 -14.76
CA VAL A 119 6.04 -6.95 -14.90
C VAL A 119 6.67 -7.30 -16.24
N LYS A 120 6.40 -8.50 -16.76
CA LYS A 120 6.96 -8.97 -18.02
C LYS A 120 6.30 -8.33 -19.24
N GLU A 121 4.99 -8.18 -19.19
CA GLU A 121 4.20 -7.57 -20.27
C GLU A 121 4.04 -6.05 -20.10
N GLU A 122 4.61 -5.49 -19.04
CA GLU A 122 4.62 -4.08 -18.67
C GLU A 122 3.23 -3.42 -18.69
N ARG A 123 2.20 -4.17 -18.29
CA ARG A 123 0.80 -3.72 -18.39
C ARG A 123 -0.03 -4.08 -17.18
N TRP A 124 -1.00 -3.22 -16.92
CA TRP A 124 -1.98 -3.43 -15.87
C TRP A 124 -3.16 -4.27 -16.34
N ARG A 125 -3.73 -5.04 -15.41
CA ARG A 125 -5.03 -5.71 -15.53
C ARG A 125 -5.79 -5.60 -14.21
N THR A 126 -7.11 -5.66 -14.28
CA THR A 126 -7.96 -5.77 -13.08
C THR A 126 -8.17 -7.25 -12.75
N ALA A 127 -8.13 -7.58 -11.47
CA ALA A 127 -8.44 -8.90 -10.92
C ALA A 127 -9.75 -8.83 -10.11
N THR A 128 -10.20 -9.95 -9.56
CA THR A 128 -11.40 -9.98 -8.73
C THR A 128 -11.27 -8.99 -7.54
N PRO A 129 -12.23 -8.07 -7.34
CA PRO A 129 -12.14 -7.05 -6.30
C PRO A 129 -12.29 -7.63 -4.90
N MET A 130 -11.79 -6.90 -3.91
CA MET A 130 -11.96 -7.21 -2.49
C MET A 130 -13.46 -7.29 -2.13
N PRO A 131 -13.84 -8.13 -1.16
CA PRO A 131 -15.24 -8.21 -0.72
C PRO A 131 -15.79 -6.93 -0.07
N GLN A 132 -14.91 -6.04 0.39
CA GLN A 132 -15.27 -4.76 1.00
C GLN A 132 -14.27 -3.68 0.60
N ALA A 133 -14.77 -2.51 0.21
CA ALA A 133 -13.95 -1.36 -0.11
C ALA A 133 -13.32 -0.75 1.16
N GLN A 134 -12.00 -0.54 1.13
CA GLN A 134 -11.24 -0.03 2.26
C GLN A 134 -10.06 0.84 1.83
N GLY A 135 -9.64 1.74 2.71
CA GLY A 135 -8.45 2.57 2.54
C GLY A 135 -7.64 2.63 3.84
N GLY A 136 -6.33 2.87 3.73
CA GLY A 136 -5.41 2.88 4.87
C GLY A 136 -5.13 1.48 5.41
N LEU A 137 -5.24 0.45 4.54
CA LEU A 137 -4.98 -0.93 4.89
C LEU A 137 -3.48 -1.21 5.01
N ALA A 138 -3.15 -2.41 5.50
CA ALA A 138 -1.85 -3.03 5.25
C ALA A 138 -2.00 -4.33 4.46
N ALA A 139 -0.90 -4.76 3.84
CA ALA A 139 -0.84 -6.02 3.14
C ALA A 139 0.49 -6.73 3.39
N THR A 140 0.46 -8.06 3.30
CA THR A 140 1.67 -8.89 3.26
C THR A 140 1.42 -10.09 2.36
N VAL A 141 2.51 -10.67 1.83
CA VAL A 141 2.44 -11.90 1.04
C VAL A 141 2.91 -13.08 1.87
N ILE A 142 2.20 -14.20 1.77
CA ILE A 142 2.50 -15.44 2.47
C ILE A 142 2.04 -16.61 1.61
N ASP A 143 2.92 -17.58 1.41
CA ASP A 143 2.72 -18.73 0.50
C ASP A 143 2.17 -18.32 -0.88
N ASN A 144 2.71 -17.22 -1.41
CA ASN A 144 2.31 -16.62 -2.69
C ASN A 144 0.81 -16.28 -2.77
N GLN A 145 0.26 -15.81 -1.65
CA GLN A 145 -1.10 -15.28 -1.53
C GLN A 145 -1.04 -13.92 -0.85
N LEU A 146 -1.88 -13.00 -1.30
CA LEU A 146 -1.91 -11.63 -0.79
C LEU A 146 -2.87 -11.58 0.38
N MET A 147 -2.38 -11.22 1.55
CA MET A 147 -3.22 -10.91 2.70
C MET A 147 -3.39 -9.39 2.78
N VAL A 148 -4.62 -8.92 2.93
CA VAL A 148 -4.93 -7.52 3.26
C VAL A 148 -5.75 -7.45 4.55
N PHE A 149 -5.55 -6.41 5.34
CA PHE A 149 -6.31 -6.22 6.58
C PHE A 149 -6.33 -4.78 7.08
N GLY A 150 -7.35 -4.50 7.88
CA GLY A 150 -7.53 -3.20 8.52
C GLY A 150 -8.01 -2.13 7.56
N GLY A 151 -7.66 -0.88 7.86
CA GLY A 151 -8.14 0.30 7.16
C GLY A 151 -9.22 1.04 7.93
N GLU A 152 -9.72 2.11 7.33
CA GLU A 152 -10.76 2.96 7.89
C GLU A 152 -11.72 3.43 6.80
N HIS A 153 -12.89 3.88 7.22
CA HIS A 153 -13.90 4.50 6.40
C HIS A 153 -14.32 5.83 7.00
N PHE A 154 -14.47 6.81 6.12
CA PHE A 154 -15.02 8.12 6.41
C PHE A 154 -16.08 8.43 5.37
N GLY A 155 -17.35 8.40 5.77
CA GLY A 155 -18.48 8.66 4.88
C GLY A 155 -19.67 9.27 5.60
N ALA A 156 -20.69 9.65 4.84
CA ALA A 156 -21.92 10.22 5.38
C ALA A 156 -22.69 9.21 6.26
N ASP A 157 -22.48 7.92 6.03
CA ASP A 157 -23.03 6.79 6.79
C ASP A 157 -22.23 6.46 8.07
N GLY A 158 -21.15 7.20 8.33
CA GLY A 158 -20.39 7.13 9.57
C GLY A 158 -18.90 6.94 9.36
N VAL A 159 -18.24 6.71 10.49
CA VAL A 159 -16.78 6.67 10.60
C VAL A 159 -16.39 5.41 11.37
N ARG A 160 -15.44 4.63 10.85
CA ARG A 160 -14.98 3.39 11.50
C ARG A 160 -13.57 2.99 11.08
N VAL A 161 -12.94 2.18 11.91
CA VAL A 161 -11.75 1.38 11.58
C VAL A 161 -12.17 -0.08 11.41
N TYR A 162 -11.49 -0.79 10.52
CA TYR A 162 -11.80 -2.17 10.18
C TYR A 162 -10.87 -3.14 10.90
N ALA A 163 -11.39 -4.32 11.23
CA ALA A 163 -10.61 -5.46 11.73
C ALA A 163 -10.51 -6.58 10.70
N GLU A 164 -11.35 -6.53 9.68
CA GLU A 164 -11.49 -7.55 8.66
C GLU A 164 -10.16 -7.81 7.94
N ALA A 165 -9.95 -9.08 7.62
CA ALA A 165 -8.79 -9.58 6.91
C ALA A 165 -9.25 -10.50 5.79
N TRP A 166 -8.59 -10.40 4.63
CA TRP A 166 -8.87 -11.22 3.46
C TRP A 166 -7.60 -11.70 2.81
N ARG A 167 -7.68 -12.90 2.25
CA ARG A 167 -6.61 -13.54 1.48
C ARG A 167 -7.03 -13.69 0.04
N TYR A 168 -6.21 -13.20 -0.89
CA TYR A 168 -6.39 -13.41 -2.32
C TYR A 168 -5.48 -14.54 -2.81
N GLU A 169 -6.09 -15.49 -3.51
CA GLU A 169 -5.39 -16.60 -4.15
C GLU A 169 -5.35 -16.39 -5.66
N PRO A 170 -4.17 -16.09 -6.25
CA PRO A 170 -4.06 -15.73 -7.66
C PRO A 170 -4.41 -16.88 -8.62
N SER A 171 -4.19 -18.13 -8.23
CA SER A 171 -4.53 -19.31 -9.05
C SER A 171 -6.03 -19.49 -9.25
N LYS A 172 -6.85 -18.92 -8.37
CA LYS A 172 -8.32 -19.00 -8.41
C LYS A 172 -8.98 -17.67 -8.75
N ASP A 173 -8.20 -16.59 -8.85
CA ASP A 173 -8.66 -15.21 -8.90
C ASP A 173 -9.79 -14.95 -7.88
N ARG A 174 -9.52 -15.28 -6.60
CA ARG A 174 -10.57 -15.27 -5.57
C ARG A 174 -10.07 -14.84 -4.21
N TRP A 175 -10.91 -14.07 -3.52
CA TRP A 175 -10.74 -13.70 -2.12
C TRP A 175 -11.39 -14.70 -1.17
N PHE A 176 -10.77 -14.89 -0.01
CA PHE A 176 -11.24 -15.67 1.11
C PHE A 176 -11.25 -14.80 2.36
N THR A 177 -12.28 -14.97 3.19
CA THR A 177 -12.34 -14.34 4.51
C THR A 177 -11.39 -15.06 5.47
N GLU A 178 -10.61 -14.28 6.20
CA GLU A 178 -9.70 -14.79 7.23
C GLU A 178 -10.13 -14.33 8.63
N GLN A 179 -9.43 -14.80 9.66
CA GLN A 179 -9.68 -14.30 11.01
C GLN A 179 -9.40 -12.78 11.08
N PRO A 180 -10.34 -11.99 11.62
CA PRO A 180 -10.12 -10.56 11.75
C PRO A 180 -9.03 -10.27 12.80
N MET A 181 -8.42 -9.09 12.69
CA MET A 181 -7.58 -8.53 13.75
C MET A 181 -8.37 -8.43 15.06
N LEU A 182 -7.69 -8.63 16.19
CA LEU A 182 -8.31 -8.46 17.51
C LEU A 182 -8.64 -6.98 17.78
N THR A 183 -7.82 -6.07 17.26
CA THR A 183 -8.04 -4.63 17.37
C THR A 183 -8.21 -4.03 15.97
N PRO A 184 -9.39 -3.46 15.63
CA PRO A 184 -9.59 -2.72 14.39
C PRO A 184 -8.61 -1.53 14.29
N ARG A 185 -7.91 -1.40 13.16
CA ARG A 185 -6.84 -0.40 12.97
C ARG A 185 -6.68 0.02 11.51
N HIS A 186 -6.18 1.24 11.30
CA HIS A 186 -5.73 1.76 9.99
C HIS A 186 -4.31 2.35 10.08
N GLY A 187 -3.69 2.62 8.93
CA GLY A 187 -2.34 3.22 8.87
C GLY A 187 -1.26 2.37 9.52
N LEU A 188 -1.38 1.04 9.38
CA LEU A 188 -0.53 0.04 10.02
C LEU A 188 0.54 -0.51 9.07
N GLY A 189 1.57 -1.11 9.64
CA GLY A 189 2.54 -1.94 8.93
C GLY A 189 2.15 -3.42 8.97
N ALA A 190 2.63 -4.19 8.00
CA ALA A 190 2.42 -5.63 7.92
C ALA A 190 3.69 -6.37 7.52
N VAL A 191 3.87 -7.58 8.05
CA VAL A 191 4.92 -8.51 7.63
C VAL A 191 4.46 -9.96 7.83
N ALA A 192 4.85 -10.86 6.94
CA ALA A 192 4.64 -12.29 7.09
C ALA A 192 5.89 -12.97 7.62
N TYR A 193 5.71 -13.86 8.60
CA TYR A 193 6.80 -14.67 9.13
C TYR A 193 6.25 -15.94 9.78
N GLY A 194 6.90 -17.09 9.55
CA GLY A 194 6.57 -18.35 10.21
C GLY A 194 5.11 -18.82 10.03
N GLY A 195 4.49 -18.54 8.89
CA GLY A 195 3.08 -18.90 8.63
C GLY A 195 2.03 -17.93 9.21
N CYS A 196 2.47 -16.81 9.77
CA CYS A 196 1.59 -15.76 10.32
C CYS A 196 1.74 -14.45 9.55
N ALA A 197 0.65 -13.69 9.48
CA ALA A 197 0.69 -12.26 9.15
C ALA A 197 0.70 -11.44 10.44
N TYR A 198 1.60 -10.47 10.56
CA TYR A 198 1.72 -9.60 11.73
C TYR A 198 1.23 -8.19 11.39
N ALA A 199 0.29 -7.68 12.18
CA ALA A 199 -0.25 -6.33 12.09
C ALA A 199 0.40 -5.41 13.14
N ILE A 200 1.17 -4.43 12.68
CA ILE A 200 2.10 -3.64 13.50
C ILE A 200 1.64 -2.17 13.55
N GLY A 201 1.48 -1.64 14.77
CA GLY A 201 1.21 -0.22 14.97
C GLY A 201 -0.19 0.20 14.50
N GLY A 202 -0.29 1.37 13.88
CA GLY A 202 -1.56 1.93 13.38
C GLY A 202 -2.44 2.56 14.47
N ALA A 203 -3.62 3.01 14.09
CA ALA A 203 -4.53 3.76 14.95
C ALA A 203 -5.92 3.11 15.06
N THR A 204 -6.45 3.06 16.28
CA THR A 204 -7.76 2.44 16.62
C THR A 204 -8.94 3.37 16.44
N GLY A 205 -8.69 4.65 16.18
CA GLY A 205 -9.68 5.63 15.73
C GLY A 205 -9.21 6.24 14.41
N ILE A 206 -10.04 7.08 13.80
CA ILE A 206 -9.66 7.75 12.55
C ILE A 206 -8.58 8.80 12.72
N ALA A 207 -7.89 9.08 11.61
CA ALA A 207 -6.75 9.99 11.58
C ALA A 207 -5.70 9.58 12.63
N THR A 208 -5.27 10.49 13.50
CA THR A 208 -4.21 10.21 14.49
C THR A 208 -4.72 9.71 15.84
N ASN A 209 -6.05 9.53 15.98
CA ASN A 209 -6.67 9.16 17.25
C ASN A 209 -6.43 7.68 17.59
N GLY A 210 -5.99 7.42 18.83
CA GLY A 210 -5.77 6.04 19.28
C GLY A 210 -4.59 5.37 18.58
N THR A 211 -3.55 6.13 18.22
CA THR A 211 -2.27 5.57 17.77
C THR A 211 -1.78 4.54 18.79
N SER A 212 -1.38 3.39 18.29
CA SER A 212 -1.13 2.18 19.08
C SER A 212 0.23 1.59 18.77
N ALA A 213 0.86 0.99 19.79
CA ALA A 213 2.08 0.18 19.62
C ALA A 213 1.77 -1.32 19.53
N LYS A 214 0.51 -1.71 19.33
CA LYS A 214 0.10 -3.11 19.29
C LYS A 214 0.74 -3.87 18.13
N LEU A 215 1.14 -5.10 18.42
CA LEU A 215 1.53 -6.11 17.46
C LEU A 215 0.57 -7.29 17.66
N GLU A 216 -0.10 -7.70 16.59
CA GLU A 216 -1.04 -8.81 16.59
C GLU A 216 -0.67 -9.77 15.47
N ALA A 217 -0.83 -11.07 15.70
CA ALA A 217 -0.59 -12.09 14.69
C ALA A 217 -1.93 -12.69 14.24
N ILE A 218 -2.12 -12.80 12.93
CA ILE A 218 -3.21 -13.53 12.29
C ILE A 218 -2.62 -14.85 11.82
N GLN A 219 -2.97 -15.94 12.51
CA GLN A 219 -2.57 -17.29 12.12
C GLN A 219 -3.36 -17.70 10.88
N LEU A 220 -2.66 -18.14 9.84
CA LEU A 220 -3.29 -18.62 8.63
C LEU A 220 -3.45 -20.13 8.67
N ASN A 221 -4.61 -20.59 8.24
CA ASN A 221 -4.92 -22.00 8.07
C ASN A 221 -4.99 -22.30 6.58
N PHE A 222 -3.86 -22.71 6.00
CA PHE A 222 -3.84 -23.24 4.65
C PHE A 222 -4.40 -24.66 4.68
N ASN A 223 -5.68 -24.79 4.33
CA ASN A 223 -6.32 -26.10 4.09
C ASN A 223 -6.15 -26.49 2.62
#